data_AF-A0A2M7R4H2-F1
#
_entry.id   AF-A0A2M7R4H2-F1
#
_cell.length_a   1.000
_cell.length_b   1.000
_cell.length_c   1.000
_cell.angle_alpha   90.00
_cell.angle_beta   90.00
_cell.angle_gamma   90.00
#
_symmetry.space_group_name_H-M   'P 1'
#
loop_
_entity.id
_entity.type
_entity.pdbx_description
1 polymer ?
#
loop_
_entity_poly.entity_id
_entity_poly.type
_entity_poly.pdbx_seq_one_letter_code
_entity_poly.pdbx_strand_id
1 'polypeptide(L)'
;IKGYEGSFDEHVVEDIEVRKKVTCYRMHYGRCKRCGRVVSPQREDSIIPNSRIGPMARAVGSYLHYLGIPYRKVAGIFRDVFSLEISHAGLLSFDARQAESGVRLFEGIKEVVRSSPYVNVDETGWRVDGQNRWLWVFVTRDAVLYIIDETRSSKVINGVLGERYGGILGSDFFLAYNPIACGGKQRCLAHLLGDVKEIEEKNRFPLDSGDGRFCHDLKAILKEAIDDWNEYKKGNIGKGELAEEGDRIISRMIELIQIPVENPDTQRIRERIIKHDRELFLFLDNPEVEPTNNIAERQLRPNVIMRKITFGNRSEDGAEKHQIIMSIIQTGILNRIEPLNLFLALTLGDSSSLGESIQIRGP
;
A
#
# COMPACT_ATOMS: atom_id res chain seq x y z
N ILE A 1 -58.85 -21.14 -4.98
CA ILE A 1 -57.74 -20.44 -5.66
C ILE A 1 -57.14 -21.44 -6.65
N LYS A 2 -57.15 -21.15 -7.95
CA LYS A 2 -56.40 -21.95 -8.94
C LYS A 2 -54.94 -21.50 -8.85
N GLY A 3 -54.05 -22.34 -8.32
CA GLY A 3 -52.61 -22.06 -8.38
C GLY A 3 -52.14 -22.11 -9.83
N TYR A 4 -51.17 -21.27 -10.21
CA TYR A 4 -50.58 -21.31 -11.55
C TYR A 4 -49.55 -22.44 -11.60
N GLU A 5 -49.72 -23.40 -12.51
CA GLU A 5 -48.72 -24.45 -12.74
C GLU A 5 -47.40 -23.82 -13.18
N GLY A 6 -46.31 -24.13 -12.47
CA GLY A 6 -44.98 -23.59 -12.74
C GLY A 6 -44.65 -22.25 -12.09
N SER A 7 -45.55 -21.66 -11.29
CA SER A 7 -45.21 -20.46 -10.51
C SER A 7 -44.61 -20.84 -9.15
N PHE A 8 -43.33 -20.55 -8.95
CA PHE A 8 -42.69 -20.52 -7.64
C PHE A 8 -42.05 -19.14 -7.43
N ASP A 9 -41.92 -18.73 -6.17
CA ASP A 9 -41.15 -17.55 -5.80
C ASP A 9 -39.85 -18.05 -5.16
N GLU A 10 -38.72 -17.73 -5.79
CA GLU A 10 -37.39 -18.05 -5.25
C GLU A 10 -37.03 -17.03 -4.17
N HIS A 11 -37.13 -17.45 -2.90
CA HIS A 11 -36.75 -16.62 -1.76
C HIS A 11 -35.58 -17.25 -1.00
N VAL A 12 -34.40 -16.67 -1.19
CA VAL A 12 -33.18 -17.08 -0.48
C VAL A 12 -32.98 -16.17 0.73
N VAL A 13 -32.81 -16.78 1.90
CA VAL A 13 -32.41 -16.09 3.14
C VAL A 13 -31.05 -16.61 3.59
N GLU A 14 -30.08 -15.71 3.69
CA GLU A 14 -28.76 -15.99 4.26
C GLU A 14 -28.69 -15.43 5.69
N ASP A 15 -28.18 -16.21 6.64
CA ASP A 15 -28.05 -15.83 8.06
C ASP A 15 -26.67 -16.24 8.62
N ILE A 16 -26.28 -15.69 9.77
CA ILE A 16 -24.96 -15.87 10.38
C ILE A 16 -25.03 -16.88 11.53
N GLU A 17 -24.26 -17.95 11.43
CA GLU A 17 -24.10 -18.91 12.51
C GLU A 17 -22.85 -18.64 13.36
N VAL A 18 -23.06 -18.23 14.61
CA VAL A 18 -21.96 -17.91 15.54
C VAL A 18 -21.61 -19.11 16.42
N ARG A 19 -20.50 -19.79 16.13
CA ARG A 19 -20.05 -20.99 16.87
C ARG A 19 -18.62 -20.87 17.40
N LYS A 20 -18.44 -21.13 18.70
CA LYS A 20 -17.12 -21.36 19.31
C LYS A 20 -16.79 -22.85 19.29
N LYS A 21 -15.68 -23.24 18.63
CA LYS A 21 -15.12 -24.59 18.71
C LYS A 21 -14.14 -24.70 19.88
N VAL A 22 -14.39 -25.63 20.80
CA VAL A 22 -13.50 -25.93 21.93
C VAL A 22 -12.95 -27.34 21.77
N THR A 23 -11.63 -27.49 21.76
CA THR A 23 -10.96 -28.78 21.65
C THR A 23 -10.06 -28.98 22.88
N CYS A 24 -10.28 -30.07 23.61
CA CYS A 24 -9.48 -30.46 24.77
C CYS A 24 -8.46 -31.52 24.36
N TYR A 25 -7.18 -31.14 24.26
CA TYR A 25 -6.09 -32.07 24.02
C TYR A 25 -5.62 -32.67 25.35
N ARG A 26 -5.63 -34.00 25.45
CA ARG A 26 -5.06 -34.74 26.59
C ARG A 26 -3.79 -35.45 26.10
N MET A 27 -2.65 -35.06 26.64
CA MET A 27 -1.34 -35.60 26.25
C MET A 27 -0.76 -36.43 27.38
N HIS A 28 -0.36 -37.67 27.09
CA HIS A 28 0.33 -38.53 28.04
C HIS A 28 1.84 -38.32 27.94
N TYR A 29 2.48 -38.07 29.07
CA TYR A 29 3.93 -38.01 29.17
C TYR A 29 4.44 -39.32 29.78
N GLY A 30 5.49 -39.86 29.19
CA GLY A 30 6.18 -41.05 29.69
C GLY A 30 7.64 -40.75 30.02
N ARG A 31 8.30 -41.70 30.70
CA ARG A 31 9.75 -41.68 30.89
C ARG A 31 10.33 -42.97 30.32
N CYS A 32 11.31 -42.87 29.44
CA CYS A 32 11.96 -44.04 28.88
C CYS A 32 12.66 -44.81 30.01
N LYS A 33 12.29 -46.08 30.23
CA LYS A 33 12.87 -46.93 31.28
C LYS A 33 14.38 -47.19 31.11
N ARG A 34 14.92 -47.00 29.90
CA ARG A 34 16.33 -47.28 29.58
C ARG A 34 17.24 -46.06 29.73
N CYS A 35 16.82 -44.89 29.25
CA CYS A 35 17.66 -43.68 29.24
C CYS A 35 17.14 -42.53 30.12
N GLY A 36 15.97 -42.70 30.76
CA GLY A 36 15.40 -41.71 31.66
C GLY A 36 14.85 -40.43 30.99
N ARG A 37 14.94 -40.30 29.66
CA ARG A 37 14.38 -39.16 28.92
C ARG A 37 12.85 -39.16 28.96
N VAL A 38 12.27 -37.96 29.06
CA VAL A 38 10.82 -37.75 28.93
C VAL A 38 10.42 -37.99 27.48
N VAL A 39 9.39 -38.80 27.27
CA VAL A 39 8.77 -39.04 25.97
C VAL A 39 7.42 -38.32 25.98
N SER A 40 7.23 -37.42 25.04
CA SER A 40 5.97 -36.70 24.82
C SER A 40 5.48 -36.96 23.39
N PRO A 41 4.16 -36.95 23.15
CA PRO A 41 3.63 -37.03 21.80
C PRO A 41 4.13 -35.85 20.96
N GLN A 42 4.34 -36.08 19.66
CA GLN A 42 4.48 -35.00 18.70
C GLN A 42 3.18 -34.18 18.72
N ARG A 43 3.32 -32.84 18.77
CA ARG A 43 2.17 -31.94 18.73
C ARG A 43 1.82 -31.69 17.27
N GLU A 44 0.53 -31.72 16.95
CA GLU A 44 0.06 -31.19 15.67
C GLU A 44 0.37 -29.69 15.60
N ASP A 45 0.69 -29.17 14.41
CA ASP A 45 1.06 -27.76 14.19
C ASP A 45 -0.08 -26.79 14.58
N SER A 46 -1.32 -27.29 14.59
CA SER A 46 -2.50 -26.53 15.02
C SER A 46 -2.51 -26.22 16.53
N ILE A 47 -1.69 -26.92 17.33
CA ILE A 47 -1.64 -26.79 18.80
C ILE A 47 -0.58 -25.76 19.19
N ILE A 48 -1.02 -24.52 19.40
CA ILE A 48 -0.13 -23.46 19.87
C ILE A 48 0.20 -23.67 21.36
N PRO A 49 1.47 -23.89 21.74
CA PRO A 49 1.86 -24.16 23.12
C PRO A 49 1.41 -23.08 24.10
N ASN A 50 0.97 -23.51 25.30
CA ASN A 50 0.62 -22.62 26.42
C ASN A 50 -0.44 -21.56 26.07
N SER A 51 -1.31 -21.83 25.10
CA SER A 51 -2.39 -20.93 24.73
C SER A 51 -3.74 -21.62 24.71
N ARG A 52 -4.77 -20.86 25.09
CA ARG A 52 -6.17 -21.27 24.99
C ARG A 52 -6.84 -20.73 23.71
N ILE A 53 -6.15 -19.85 22.98
CA ILE A 53 -6.69 -19.19 21.79
C ILE A 53 -6.08 -19.84 20.55
N GLY A 54 -6.93 -20.53 19.79
CA GLY A 54 -6.54 -21.22 18.55
C GLY A 54 -6.21 -20.28 17.39
N PRO A 55 -5.60 -20.81 16.32
CA PRO A 55 -5.02 -20.01 15.24
C PRO A 55 -6.04 -19.12 14.51
N MET A 56 -7.23 -19.64 14.18
CA MET A 56 -8.28 -18.86 13.52
C MET A 56 -8.75 -17.68 14.38
N ALA A 57 -8.91 -17.87 15.69
CA ALA A 57 -9.32 -16.79 16.59
C ALA A 57 -8.26 -15.67 16.66
N ARG A 58 -6.97 -16.02 16.59
CA ARG A 58 -5.90 -15.01 16.49
C ARG A 58 -5.96 -14.29 15.16
N ALA A 59 -6.08 -15.03 14.06
CA ALA A 59 -6.13 -14.47 12.72
C ALA A 59 -7.30 -13.50 12.53
N VAL A 60 -8.51 -13.87 12.99
CA VAL A 60 -9.69 -12.99 12.98
C VAL A 60 -9.46 -11.75 13.84
N GLY A 61 -8.84 -11.91 15.03
CA GLY A 61 -8.54 -10.79 15.92
C GLY A 61 -7.63 -9.74 15.27
N SER A 62 -6.54 -10.21 14.65
CA SER A 62 -5.59 -9.38 13.92
C SER A 62 -6.23 -8.77 12.67
N TYR A 63 -6.99 -9.55 11.90
CA TYR A 63 -7.73 -9.04 10.74
C TYR A 63 -8.66 -7.88 11.09
N LEU A 64 -9.50 -8.05 12.11
CA LEU A 64 -10.38 -6.97 12.59
C LEU A 64 -9.58 -5.75 13.05
N HIS A 65 -8.44 -5.96 13.72
CA HIS A 65 -7.59 -4.86 14.13
C HIS A 65 -7.09 -4.05 12.92
N TYR A 66 -6.57 -4.73 11.90
CA TYR A 66 -6.04 -4.11 10.69
C TYR A 66 -7.11 -3.58 9.72
N LEU A 67 -8.39 -3.90 9.95
CA LEU A 67 -9.54 -3.16 9.38
C LEU A 67 -9.83 -1.81 10.06
N GLY A 68 -9.07 -1.45 11.10
CA GLY A 68 -9.23 -0.19 11.82
C GLY A 68 -9.98 -0.31 13.15
N ILE A 69 -10.21 -1.52 13.67
CA ILE A 69 -10.92 -1.71 14.94
C ILE A 69 -9.91 -1.72 16.09
N PRO A 70 -10.02 -0.82 17.09
CA PRO A 70 -9.13 -0.84 18.25
C PRO A 70 -9.19 -2.17 19.01
N TYR A 71 -8.05 -2.67 19.52
CA TYR A 71 -7.98 -3.97 20.21
C TYR A 71 -9.03 -4.18 21.31
N ARG A 72 -9.39 -3.14 22.07
CA ARG A 72 -10.44 -3.23 23.10
C ARG A 72 -11.83 -3.51 22.50
N LYS A 73 -12.13 -2.94 21.33
CA LYS A 73 -13.36 -3.23 20.59
C LYS A 73 -13.32 -4.63 19.97
N VAL A 74 -12.17 -5.04 19.44
CA VAL A 74 -11.99 -6.44 18.98
C VAL A 74 -12.25 -7.42 20.11
N ALA A 75 -11.66 -7.21 21.29
CA ALA A 75 -11.95 -8.02 22.48
C ALA A 75 -13.45 -8.04 22.86
N GLY A 76 -14.13 -6.89 22.71
CA GLY A 76 -15.58 -6.79 22.85
C GLY A 76 -16.33 -7.67 21.87
N ILE A 77 -16.00 -7.61 20.58
CA ILE A 77 -16.60 -8.47 19.53
C ILE A 77 -16.39 -9.95 19.87
N PHE A 78 -15.19 -10.33 20.30
CA PHE A 78 -14.90 -11.73 20.70
C PHE A 78 -15.76 -12.22 21.86
N ARG A 79 -15.98 -11.37 22.87
CA ARG A 79 -16.84 -11.70 24.00
C ARG A 79 -18.32 -11.72 23.59
N ASP A 80 -18.78 -10.67 22.93
CA ASP A 80 -20.21 -10.39 22.73
C ASP A 80 -20.81 -11.19 21.57
N VAL A 81 -20.03 -11.45 20.52
CA VAL A 81 -20.45 -12.27 19.37
C VAL A 81 -20.04 -13.72 19.61
N PHE A 82 -18.75 -13.98 19.78
CA PHE A 82 -18.23 -15.35 19.77
C PHE A 82 -18.25 -16.07 21.12
N SER A 83 -18.67 -15.40 22.21
CA SER A 83 -18.59 -15.94 23.58
C SER A 83 -17.18 -16.47 23.92
N LEU A 84 -16.15 -15.77 23.45
CA LEU A 84 -14.76 -16.15 23.51
C LEU A 84 -13.96 -15.01 24.18
N GLU A 85 -13.47 -15.28 25.38
CA GLU A 85 -12.74 -14.26 26.17
C GLU A 85 -11.29 -14.10 25.66
N ILE A 86 -10.97 -12.91 25.17
CA ILE A 86 -9.61 -12.50 24.81
C ILE A 86 -9.34 -11.12 25.39
N SER A 87 -8.17 -10.93 26.01
CA SER A 87 -7.73 -9.61 26.43
C SER A 87 -7.13 -8.83 25.26
N HIS A 88 -7.23 -7.50 25.30
CA HIS A 88 -6.56 -6.64 24.30
C HIS A 88 -5.04 -6.86 24.25
N ALA A 89 -4.40 -7.15 25.40
CA ALA A 89 -2.99 -7.50 25.48
C ALA A 89 -2.69 -8.85 24.79
N GLY A 90 -3.62 -9.80 24.86
CA GLY A 90 -3.54 -11.06 24.13
C GLY A 90 -3.51 -10.84 22.62
N LEU A 91 -4.42 -10.00 22.09
CA LEU A 91 -4.46 -9.63 20.68
C LEU A 91 -3.15 -8.96 20.23
N LEU A 92 -2.65 -7.99 20.99
CA LEU A 92 -1.36 -7.34 20.72
C LEU A 92 -0.21 -8.37 20.67
N SER A 93 -0.20 -9.35 21.58
CA SER A 93 0.81 -10.42 21.59
C SER A 93 0.71 -11.37 20.38
N PHE A 94 -0.48 -11.51 19.79
CA PHE A 94 -0.68 -12.31 18.58
C PHE A 94 -0.11 -11.60 17.37
N ASP A 95 -0.40 -10.30 17.23
CA ASP A 95 0.15 -9.48 16.16
C ASP A 95 1.68 -9.44 16.24
N ALA A 96 2.25 -9.32 17.44
CA ALA A 96 3.69 -9.39 17.63
C ALA A 96 4.31 -10.68 17.08
N ARG A 97 3.70 -11.84 17.40
CA ARG A 97 4.17 -13.15 16.90
C ARG A 97 3.97 -13.34 15.40
N GLN A 98 2.89 -12.79 14.84
CA GLN A 98 2.64 -12.81 13.40
C GLN A 98 3.66 -11.95 12.66
N ALA A 99 3.99 -10.75 13.18
CA ALA A 99 5.05 -9.91 12.63
C ALA A 99 6.41 -10.64 12.67
N GLU A 100 6.77 -11.25 13.80
CA GLU A 100 8.00 -12.06 13.93
C GLU A 100 8.05 -13.20 12.88
N SER A 101 6.93 -13.88 12.66
CA SER A 101 6.81 -14.94 11.64
C SER A 101 6.88 -14.42 10.20
N GLY A 102 6.54 -13.14 10.01
CA GLY A 102 6.49 -12.44 8.73
C GLY A 102 7.79 -11.72 8.34
N VAL A 103 8.80 -11.64 9.21
CA VAL A 103 10.04 -10.89 8.93
C VAL A 103 10.69 -11.30 7.61
N ARG A 104 10.79 -12.60 7.32
CA ARG A 104 11.36 -13.07 6.05
C ARG A 104 10.56 -12.63 4.82
N LEU A 105 9.23 -12.61 4.95
CA LEU A 105 8.34 -12.18 3.89
C LEU A 105 8.48 -10.67 3.66
N PHE A 106 8.58 -9.89 4.73
CA PHE A 106 8.84 -8.46 4.67
C PHE A 106 10.17 -8.12 3.98
N GLU A 107 11.26 -8.81 4.31
CA GLU A 107 12.53 -8.62 3.60
C GLU A 107 12.43 -9.05 2.14
N GLY A 108 11.69 -10.11 1.82
CA GLY A 108 11.42 -10.49 0.43
C GLY A 108 10.64 -9.43 -0.34
N ILE A 109 9.62 -8.82 0.27
CA ILE A 109 8.87 -7.67 -0.29
C ILE A 109 9.83 -6.50 -0.58
N LYS A 110 10.75 -6.22 0.35
CA LYS A 110 11.74 -5.16 0.18
C LYS A 110 12.68 -5.43 -0.99
N GLU A 111 13.13 -6.66 -1.19
CA GLU A 111 13.94 -7.03 -2.36
C GLU A 111 13.15 -6.92 -3.67
N VAL A 112 11.88 -7.35 -3.70
CA VAL A 112 11.01 -7.17 -4.87
C VAL A 112 10.90 -5.70 -5.24
N VAL A 113 10.63 -4.84 -4.26
CA VAL A 113 10.58 -3.38 -4.45
C VAL A 113 11.90 -2.83 -5.00
N ARG A 114 13.04 -3.25 -4.43
CA ARG A 114 14.37 -2.81 -4.88
C ARG A 114 14.70 -3.22 -6.31
N SER A 115 14.30 -4.42 -6.72
CA SER A 115 14.56 -4.96 -8.06
C SER A 115 13.54 -4.56 -9.13
N SER A 116 12.43 -3.92 -8.72
CA SER A 116 11.35 -3.58 -9.63
C SER A 116 11.82 -2.60 -10.72
N PRO A 117 11.33 -2.70 -11.96
CA PRO A 117 11.60 -1.71 -13.00
C PRO A 117 10.89 -0.37 -12.73
N TYR A 118 9.86 -0.36 -11.88
CA TYR A 118 9.07 0.82 -11.56
C TYR A 118 8.62 0.80 -10.10
N VAL A 119 8.78 1.92 -9.40
CA VAL A 119 8.36 2.10 -8.00
C VAL A 119 7.70 3.47 -7.85
N ASN A 120 6.48 3.49 -7.34
CA ASN A 120 5.81 4.69 -6.84
C ASN A 120 6.14 4.89 -5.37
N VAL A 121 6.48 6.11 -4.97
CA VAL A 121 6.81 6.44 -3.58
C VAL A 121 5.97 7.62 -3.12
N ASP A 122 5.47 7.52 -1.90
CA ASP A 122 4.75 8.59 -1.20
C ASP A 122 4.93 8.44 0.31
N GLU A 123 4.52 9.44 1.06
CA GLU A 123 4.68 9.47 2.51
C GLU A 123 3.59 10.27 3.22
N THR A 124 3.32 9.89 4.46
CA THR A 124 2.43 10.64 5.34
C THR A 124 2.99 10.73 6.75
N GLY A 125 2.64 11.80 7.47
CA GLY A 125 3.05 11.97 8.85
C GLY A 125 2.59 10.80 9.72
N TRP A 126 3.44 10.32 10.61
CA TRP A 126 3.14 9.22 11.51
C TRP A 126 3.46 9.59 12.96
N ARG A 127 2.95 8.82 13.91
CA ARG A 127 3.13 9.08 15.35
C ARG A 127 3.59 7.81 16.03
N VAL A 128 4.74 7.88 16.71
CA VAL A 128 5.27 6.80 17.53
C VAL A 128 5.59 7.38 18.90
N ASP A 129 4.89 6.88 19.92
CA ASP A 129 4.99 7.34 21.31
C ASP A 129 4.97 8.88 21.47
N GLY A 130 4.07 9.54 20.74
CA GLY A 130 3.96 11.01 20.79
C GLY A 130 5.07 11.77 20.05
N GLN A 131 5.96 11.09 19.34
CA GLN A 131 6.97 11.69 18.46
C GLN A 131 6.51 11.68 17.00
N ASN A 132 6.87 12.72 16.24
CA ASN A 132 6.58 12.78 14.81
C ASN A 132 7.53 11.86 14.05
N ARG A 133 6.96 11.00 13.22
CA ARG A 133 7.65 10.09 12.30
C ARG A 133 7.04 10.26 10.90
N TRP A 134 7.52 9.49 9.94
CA TRP A 134 7.00 9.42 8.59
C TRP A 134 6.73 7.97 8.22
N LEU A 135 5.52 7.70 7.74
CA LEU A 135 5.17 6.43 7.12
C LEU A 135 5.34 6.59 5.62
N TRP A 136 6.38 5.96 5.09
CA TRP A 136 6.65 5.84 3.66
C TRP A 136 5.93 4.64 3.09
N VAL A 137 5.47 4.75 1.85
CA VAL A 137 4.99 3.63 1.05
C VAL A 137 5.78 3.55 -0.26
N PHE A 138 6.16 2.34 -0.64
CA PHE A 138 6.76 2.01 -1.93
C PHE A 138 5.84 1.00 -2.60
N VAL A 139 5.36 1.33 -3.79
CA VAL A 139 4.40 0.51 -4.52
C VAL A 139 4.93 0.16 -5.90
N THR A 140 4.93 -1.14 -6.17
CA THR A 140 5.24 -1.70 -7.48
C THR A 140 4.02 -2.44 -8.00
N ARG A 141 4.16 -3.11 -9.14
CA ARG A 141 3.11 -3.98 -9.67
C ARG A 141 2.75 -5.12 -8.69
N ASP A 142 3.75 -5.66 -8.01
CA ASP A 142 3.62 -6.93 -7.27
C ASP A 142 3.82 -6.78 -5.76
N ALA A 143 4.27 -5.60 -5.28
CA ALA A 143 4.62 -5.38 -3.88
C ALA A 143 4.21 -4.00 -3.34
N VAL A 144 3.77 -3.98 -2.07
CA VAL A 144 3.54 -2.79 -1.25
C VAL A 144 4.40 -2.87 0.00
N LEU A 145 5.38 -1.98 0.12
CA LEU A 145 6.26 -1.89 1.28
C LEU A 145 5.96 -0.61 2.05
N TYR A 146 5.79 -0.74 3.37
CA TYR A 146 5.75 0.39 4.28
C TYR A 146 7.04 0.46 5.10
N ILE A 147 7.53 1.68 5.33
CA ILE A 147 8.65 1.96 6.23
C ILE A 147 8.25 3.11 7.15
N ILE A 148 8.37 2.92 8.45
CA ILE A 148 8.23 4.00 9.43
C ILE A 148 9.63 4.49 9.78
N ASP A 149 9.91 5.76 9.51
CA ASP A 149 11.21 6.37 9.74
C ASP A 149 11.08 7.70 10.49
N GLU A 150 12.14 8.11 11.17
CA GLU A 150 12.20 9.41 11.85
C GLU A 150 12.24 10.58 10.87
N THR A 151 12.72 10.35 9.66
CA THR A 151 13.05 11.38 8.69
C THR A 151 12.13 11.36 7.46
N ARG A 152 11.87 12.57 6.94
CA ARG A 152 11.28 12.79 5.62
C ARG A 152 12.36 13.10 4.59
N SER A 153 13.31 12.19 4.42
CA SER A 153 14.53 12.45 3.63
C SER A 153 14.81 11.39 2.57
N SER A 154 15.64 11.77 1.58
CA SER A 154 16.13 10.88 0.53
C SER A 154 16.85 9.63 1.07
N LYS A 155 17.36 9.68 2.31
CA LYS A 155 18.05 8.55 2.95
C LYS A 155 17.14 7.33 3.09
N VAL A 156 15.85 7.54 3.35
CA VAL A 156 14.90 6.42 3.47
C VAL A 156 14.73 5.72 2.14
N ILE A 157 14.61 6.50 1.07
CA ILE A 157 14.47 6.00 -0.30
C ILE A 157 15.74 5.24 -0.71
N ASN A 158 16.93 5.80 -0.49
CA ASN A 158 18.21 5.13 -0.77
C ASN A 158 18.40 3.87 0.09
N GLY A 159 17.93 3.86 1.34
CA GLY A 159 17.99 2.68 2.20
C GLY A 159 17.12 1.51 1.70
N VAL A 160 16.04 1.81 0.98
CA VAL A 160 15.17 0.81 0.35
C VAL A 160 15.70 0.43 -1.04
N LEU A 161 15.87 1.40 -1.94
CA LEU A 161 16.16 1.17 -3.36
C LEU A 161 17.66 1.06 -3.68
N GLY A 162 18.54 1.40 -2.74
CA GLY A 162 19.98 1.55 -2.97
C GLY A 162 20.36 2.94 -3.49
N GLU A 163 21.67 3.23 -3.50
CA GLU A 163 22.21 4.53 -3.93
C GLU A 163 22.07 4.78 -5.45
N ARG A 164 21.83 3.74 -6.26
CA ARG A 164 21.62 3.83 -7.71
C ARG A 164 20.53 2.85 -8.13
N TYR A 165 19.30 3.33 -8.22
CA TYR A 165 18.15 2.53 -8.59
C TYR A 165 17.99 2.45 -10.12
N GLY A 166 18.09 1.27 -10.71
CA GLY A 166 18.06 1.14 -12.19
C GLY A 166 16.70 1.46 -12.84
N GLY A 167 15.61 1.49 -12.08
CA GLY A 167 14.25 1.66 -12.58
C GLY A 167 13.75 3.10 -12.59
N ILE A 168 12.44 3.23 -12.81
CA ILE A 168 11.71 4.50 -12.86
C ILE A 168 11.08 4.77 -11.49
N LEU A 169 11.25 5.99 -10.97
CA LEU A 169 10.67 6.45 -9.71
C LEU A 169 9.46 7.36 -9.97
N GLY A 170 8.26 6.90 -9.61
CA GLY A 170 7.05 7.71 -9.57
C GLY A 170 6.92 8.44 -8.24
N SER A 171 6.73 9.77 -8.25
CA SER A 171 6.56 10.55 -7.02
C SER A 171 5.82 11.87 -7.26
N ASP A 172 5.48 12.60 -6.21
CA ASP A 172 5.10 14.02 -6.30
C ASP A 172 6.34 14.92 -6.54
N PHE A 173 6.19 16.24 -6.36
CA PHE A 173 7.26 17.24 -6.49
C PHE A 173 8.04 17.51 -5.20
N PHE A 174 7.90 16.68 -4.16
CA PHE A 174 8.63 16.87 -2.92
C PHE A 174 10.15 16.79 -3.14
N LEU A 175 10.89 17.71 -2.51
CA LEU A 175 12.31 17.94 -2.78
C LEU A 175 13.21 16.74 -2.46
N ALA A 176 12.81 15.86 -1.52
CA ALA A 176 13.57 14.68 -1.15
C ALA A 176 13.72 13.66 -2.30
N TYR A 177 12.85 13.73 -3.31
CA TYR A 177 12.91 12.87 -4.49
C TYR A 177 13.94 13.34 -5.53
N ASN A 178 14.30 14.62 -5.52
CA ASN A 178 15.21 15.21 -6.52
C ASN A 178 16.60 14.54 -6.56
N PRO A 179 17.30 14.34 -5.42
CA PRO A 179 18.66 13.79 -5.41
C PRO A 179 18.73 12.27 -5.68
N ILE A 180 17.60 11.57 -5.80
CA ILE A 180 17.59 10.12 -6.01
C ILE A 180 18.18 9.82 -7.40
N ALA A 181 19.25 9.04 -7.42
CA ALA A 181 19.88 8.59 -8.65
C ALA A 181 19.13 7.36 -9.16
N CYS A 182 18.35 7.54 -10.23
CA CYS A 182 17.57 6.48 -10.84
C CYS A 182 17.57 6.50 -12.38
N GLY A 183 17.09 5.41 -12.99
CA GLY A 183 17.00 5.27 -14.45
C GLY A 183 16.05 6.28 -15.11
N GLY A 184 15.01 6.70 -14.37
CA GLY A 184 14.12 7.78 -14.77
C GLY A 184 13.21 8.22 -13.62
N LYS A 185 12.55 9.37 -13.77
CA LYS A 185 11.54 9.85 -12.82
C LYS A 185 10.25 10.18 -13.54
N GLN A 186 9.13 9.90 -12.89
CA GLN A 186 7.81 10.35 -13.31
C GLN A 186 7.20 11.19 -12.18
N ARG A 187 6.99 12.48 -12.43
CA ARG A 187 6.28 13.35 -11.50
C ARG A 187 4.78 13.21 -11.67
N CYS A 188 4.07 13.23 -10.55
CA CYS A 188 2.62 13.12 -10.53
C CYS A 188 1.98 14.32 -11.23
N LEU A 189 1.37 14.07 -12.41
CA LEU A 189 0.67 15.11 -13.15
C LEU A 189 -0.57 15.62 -12.43
N ALA A 190 -1.19 14.81 -11.56
CA ALA A 190 -2.34 15.20 -10.76
C ALA A 190 -2.00 16.35 -9.78
N HIS A 191 -0.80 16.33 -9.17
CA HIS A 191 -0.34 17.42 -8.32
C HIS A 191 -0.09 18.70 -9.12
N LEU A 192 0.50 18.58 -10.31
CA LEU A 192 0.72 19.74 -11.18
C LEU A 192 -0.62 20.36 -11.64
N LEU A 193 -1.59 19.53 -12.01
CA LEU A 193 -2.96 19.97 -12.34
C LEU A 193 -3.65 20.66 -11.16
N GLY A 194 -3.47 20.14 -9.95
CA GLY A 194 -3.97 20.74 -8.71
C GLY A 194 -3.39 22.14 -8.49
N ASP A 195 -2.07 22.27 -8.56
CA ASP A 195 -1.37 23.55 -8.39
C ASP A 195 -1.83 24.61 -9.41
N VAL A 196 -1.98 24.23 -10.69
CA VAL A 196 -2.46 25.15 -11.72
C VAL A 196 -3.89 25.60 -11.45
N LYS A 197 -4.76 24.69 -11.01
CA LYS A 197 -6.14 25.01 -10.64
C LYS A 197 -6.20 25.99 -9.47
N GLU A 198 -5.40 25.78 -8.42
CA GLU A 198 -5.34 26.70 -7.28
C GLU A 198 -4.88 28.10 -7.69
N ILE A 199 -3.91 28.20 -8.61
CA ILE A 199 -3.41 29.47 -9.12
C ILE A 199 -4.49 30.22 -9.90
N GLU A 200 -5.24 29.53 -10.76
CA GLU A 200 -6.34 30.14 -11.50
C GLU A 200 -7.47 30.62 -10.58
N GLU A 201 -7.84 29.81 -9.58
CA GLU A 201 -8.88 30.17 -8.60
C GLU A 201 -8.48 31.39 -7.76
N LYS A 202 -7.20 31.45 -7.36
CA LYS A 202 -6.62 32.54 -6.58
C LYS A 202 -6.52 33.85 -7.36
N ASN A 203 -5.99 33.79 -8.58
CA ASN A 203 -5.62 34.99 -9.34
C ASN A 203 -6.69 35.44 -10.36
N ARG A 204 -7.57 34.53 -10.79
CA ARG A 204 -8.67 34.80 -11.73
C ARG A 204 -8.22 35.49 -13.02
N PHE A 205 -7.19 34.96 -13.65
CA PHE A 205 -6.63 35.51 -14.88
C PHE A 205 -7.67 35.54 -16.01
N PRO A 206 -7.76 36.64 -16.78
CA PRO A 206 -8.47 36.65 -18.06
C PRO A 206 -7.86 35.63 -19.03
N LEU A 207 -8.67 34.91 -19.81
CA LEU A 207 -8.19 33.92 -20.78
C LEU A 207 -7.32 34.51 -21.89
N ASP A 208 -7.48 35.81 -22.17
CA ASP A 208 -6.68 36.57 -23.15
C ASP A 208 -5.39 37.17 -22.55
N SER A 209 -5.12 36.96 -21.26
CA SER A 209 -3.83 37.28 -20.65
C SER A 209 -2.78 36.18 -20.91
N GLY A 210 -1.49 36.51 -20.80
CA GLY A 210 -0.40 35.53 -20.91
C GLY A 210 -0.51 34.43 -19.85
N ASP A 211 -0.73 34.83 -18.59
CA ASP A 211 -0.93 33.93 -17.45
C ASP A 211 -2.16 33.02 -17.61
N GLY A 212 -3.28 33.57 -18.10
CA GLY A 212 -4.51 32.82 -18.34
C GLY A 212 -4.35 31.78 -19.44
N ARG A 213 -3.76 32.15 -20.58
CA ARG A 213 -3.42 31.19 -21.65
C ARG A 213 -2.48 30.11 -21.17
N PHE A 214 -1.40 30.49 -20.48
CA PHE A 214 -0.44 29.54 -19.93
C PHE A 214 -1.11 28.50 -19.02
N CYS A 215 -1.94 28.93 -18.06
CA CYS A 215 -2.64 28.00 -17.17
C CYS A 215 -3.63 27.09 -17.92
N HIS A 216 -4.38 27.67 -18.85
CA HIS A 216 -5.34 26.94 -19.67
C HIS A 216 -4.66 25.84 -20.50
N ASP A 217 -3.64 26.21 -21.26
CA ASP A 217 -2.96 25.32 -22.21
C ASP A 217 -2.13 24.26 -21.48
N LEU A 218 -1.52 24.62 -20.34
CA LEU A 218 -0.85 23.66 -19.46
C LEU A 218 -1.82 22.56 -19.01
N LYS A 219 -3.00 22.92 -18.49
CA LYS A 219 -3.99 21.91 -18.09
C LYS A 219 -4.44 21.06 -19.26
N ALA A 220 -4.62 21.65 -20.45
CA ALA A 220 -5.04 20.92 -21.63
C ALA A 220 -3.99 19.86 -22.01
N ILE A 221 -2.72 20.24 -22.11
CA ILE A 221 -1.60 19.33 -22.41
C ILE A 221 -1.51 18.20 -21.37
N LEU A 222 -1.58 18.54 -20.08
CA LEU A 222 -1.48 17.53 -19.01
C LEU A 222 -2.65 16.54 -19.01
N LYS A 223 -3.87 17.00 -19.29
CA LYS A 223 -5.06 16.13 -19.35
C LYS A 223 -5.01 15.22 -20.56
N GLU A 224 -4.66 15.78 -21.72
CA GLU A 224 -4.50 15.03 -22.96
C GLU A 224 -3.49 13.89 -22.80
N ALA A 225 -2.30 14.20 -22.26
CA ALA A 225 -1.29 13.18 -21.98
C ALA A 225 -1.80 12.04 -21.07
N ILE A 226 -2.59 12.38 -20.03
CA ILE A 226 -3.21 11.38 -19.15
C ILE A 226 -4.27 10.57 -19.92
N ASP A 227 -5.08 11.22 -20.74
CA ASP A 227 -6.13 10.60 -21.52
C ASP A 227 -5.56 9.63 -22.57
N ASP A 228 -4.49 9.99 -23.27
CA ASP A 228 -3.81 9.12 -24.24
C ASP A 228 -3.28 7.84 -23.55
N TRP A 229 -2.66 7.97 -22.39
CA TRP A 229 -2.24 6.82 -21.60
C TRP A 229 -3.44 5.97 -21.16
N ASN A 230 -4.56 6.59 -20.75
CA ASN A 230 -5.78 5.86 -20.42
C ASN A 230 -6.36 5.11 -21.63
N GLU A 231 -6.34 5.69 -22.82
CA GLU A 231 -6.76 5.05 -24.06
C GLU A 231 -5.84 3.87 -24.42
N TYR A 232 -4.53 4.00 -24.20
CA TYR A 232 -3.59 2.89 -24.32
C TYR A 232 -3.94 1.76 -23.34
N LYS A 233 -4.22 2.07 -22.07
CA LYS A 233 -4.60 1.05 -21.06
C LYS A 233 -5.93 0.36 -21.39
N LYS A 234 -6.84 1.04 -22.10
CA LYS A 234 -8.09 0.45 -22.62
C LYS A 234 -7.86 -0.40 -23.87
N GLY A 235 -6.69 -0.31 -24.50
CA GLY A 235 -6.36 -1.00 -25.75
C GLY A 235 -6.87 -0.30 -27.01
N ASN A 236 -7.22 0.99 -26.91
CA ASN A 236 -7.76 1.76 -28.03
C ASN A 236 -6.66 2.32 -28.94
N ILE A 237 -5.46 2.57 -28.40
CA ILE A 237 -4.27 3.00 -29.17
C ILE A 237 -3.08 2.09 -28.91
N GLY A 238 -2.18 2.00 -29.88
CA GLY A 238 -0.96 1.19 -29.80
C GLY A 238 0.20 1.90 -29.08
N LYS A 239 1.23 1.15 -28.69
CA LYS A 239 2.45 1.74 -28.07
C LYS A 239 3.15 2.75 -29.00
N GLY A 240 3.17 2.50 -30.32
CA GLY A 240 3.77 3.42 -31.28
C GLY A 240 2.99 4.73 -31.39
N GLU A 241 1.66 4.66 -31.42
CA GLU A 241 0.78 5.82 -31.45
C GLU A 241 0.89 6.66 -30.16
N LEU A 242 1.00 6.01 -29.00
CA LEU A 242 1.25 6.70 -27.72
C LEU A 242 2.58 7.47 -27.73
N ALA A 243 3.64 6.89 -28.31
CA ALA A 243 4.94 7.55 -28.42
C ALA A 243 4.88 8.76 -29.37
N GLU A 244 4.19 8.63 -30.52
CA GLU A 244 3.98 9.74 -31.45
C GLU A 244 3.18 10.90 -30.83
N GLU A 245 2.19 10.59 -29.99
CA GLU A 245 1.48 11.60 -29.21
C GLU A 245 2.37 12.24 -28.15
N GLY A 246 3.29 11.48 -27.55
CA GLY A 246 4.35 12.01 -26.70
C GLY A 246 5.19 13.08 -27.38
N ASP A 247 5.62 12.86 -28.62
CA ASP A 247 6.37 13.85 -29.40
C ASP A 247 5.57 15.14 -29.64
N ARG A 248 4.25 15.01 -29.88
CA ARG A 248 3.34 16.16 -30.04
C ARG A 248 3.16 16.93 -28.73
N ILE A 249 2.96 16.23 -27.61
CA ILE A 249 2.86 16.81 -26.27
C ILE A 249 4.13 17.57 -25.90
N ILE A 250 5.30 16.99 -26.16
CA ILE A 250 6.60 17.64 -25.89
C ILE A 250 6.73 18.92 -26.73
N SER A 251 6.38 18.88 -28.02
CA SER A 251 6.43 20.05 -28.90
C SER A 251 5.56 21.20 -28.39
N ARG A 252 4.32 20.89 -27.96
CA ARG A 252 3.41 21.88 -27.37
C ARG A 252 3.88 22.40 -26.01
N MET A 253 4.52 21.56 -25.20
CA MET A 253 5.12 22.00 -23.94
C MET A 253 6.26 23.00 -24.16
N ILE A 254 7.06 22.82 -25.23
CA ILE A 254 8.12 23.76 -25.61
C ILE A 254 7.54 25.12 -26.02
N GLU A 255 6.44 25.14 -26.78
CA GLU A 255 5.75 26.38 -27.13
C GLU A 255 5.13 27.05 -25.89
N LEU A 256 4.52 26.27 -25.00
CA LEU A 256 3.89 26.75 -23.78
C LEU A 256 4.88 27.52 -22.88
N ILE A 257 6.08 26.98 -22.64
CA ILE A 257 7.07 27.62 -21.75
C ILE A 257 7.60 28.95 -22.31
N GLN A 258 7.38 29.23 -23.60
CA GLN A 258 7.77 30.50 -24.24
C GLN A 258 6.72 31.61 -24.03
N ILE A 259 5.51 31.28 -23.56
CA ILE A 259 4.48 32.28 -23.27
C ILE A 259 5.00 33.25 -22.20
N PRO A 260 4.96 34.59 -22.45
CA PRO A 260 5.27 35.58 -21.44
C PRO A 260 4.24 35.51 -20.30
N VAL A 261 4.72 35.28 -19.08
CA VAL A 261 3.92 35.28 -17.85
C VAL A 261 4.48 36.28 -16.85
N GLU A 262 3.61 37.05 -16.22
CA GLU A 262 3.98 38.14 -15.31
C GLU A 262 3.75 37.77 -13.84
N ASN A 263 2.77 36.89 -13.56
CA ASN A 263 2.42 36.55 -12.20
C ASN A 263 3.50 35.67 -11.54
N PRO A 264 3.90 35.94 -10.27
CA PRO A 264 4.90 35.12 -9.58
C PRO A 264 4.51 33.64 -9.44
N ASP A 265 3.22 33.33 -9.31
CA ASP A 265 2.76 31.95 -9.15
C ASP A 265 2.90 31.15 -10.47
N THR A 266 2.56 31.75 -11.62
CA THR A 266 2.71 31.12 -12.95
C THR A 266 4.18 30.99 -13.34
N GLN A 267 5.01 32.00 -13.02
CA GLN A 267 6.47 31.94 -13.19
C GLN A 267 7.06 30.75 -12.41
N ARG A 268 6.64 30.54 -11.16
CA ARG A 268 7.09 29.41 -10.33
C ARG A 268 6.71 28.06 -10.95
N ILE A 269 5.50 27.92 -11.49
CA ILE A 269 5.10 26.69 -12.18
C ILE A 269 5.92 26.47 -13.44
N ARG A 270 6.12 27.51 -14.26
CA ARG A 270 6.94 27.45 -15.47
C ARG A 270 8.37 27.01 -15.15
N GLU A 271 9.00 27.60 -14.14
CA GLU A 271 10.34 27.20 -13.67
C GLU A 271 10.38 25.75 -13.20
N ARG A 272 9.33 25.29 -12.51
CA ARG A 272 9.22 23.89 -12.09
C ARG A 272 9.12 22.93 -13.28
N ILE A 273 8.32 23.28 -14.29
CA ILE A 273 8.20 22.49 -15.53
C ILE A 273 9.56 22.40 -16.22
N ILE A 274 10.26 23.53 -16.38
CA ILE A 274 11.59 23.57 -16.99
C ILE A 274 12.59 22.71 -16.20
N LYS A 275 12.56 22.79 -14.87
CA LYS A 275 13.44 22.01 -13.99
C LYS A 275 13.22 20.49 -14.10
N HIS A 276 11.99 20.08 -14.39
CA HIS A 276 11.56 18.68 -14.40
C HIS A 276 11.13 18.22 -15.80
N ASP A 277 11.62 18.85 -16.86
CA ASP A 277 11.20 18.66 -18.25
C ASP A 277 11.19 17.19 -18.70
N ARG A 278 12.21 16.43 -18.30
CA ARG A 278 12.40 15.00 -18.58
C ARG A 278 11.69 14.08 -17.60
N GLU A 279 10.96 14.62 -16.63
CA GLU A 279 10.30 13.86 -15.57
C GLU A 279 8.77 13.93 -15.64
N LEU A 280 8.18 14.65 -16.61
CA LEU A 280 6.72 14.84 -16.70
C LEU A 280 6.00 13.82 -17.58
N PHE A 281 6.65 13.36 -18.66
CA PHE A 281 5.99 12.59 -19.73
C PHE A 281 6.64 11.24 -20.00
N LEU A 282 7.47 10.74 -19.08
CA LEU A 282 8.21 9.48 -19.24
C LEU A 282 7.29 8.27 -19.47
N PHE A 283 6.06 8.33 -18.95
CA PHE A 283 5.03 7.30 -19.14
C PHE A 283 4.56 7.12 -20.58
N LEU A 284 4.75 8.10 -21.47
CA LEU A 284 4.37 8.01 -22.89
C LEU A 284 5.28 7.02 -23.65
N ASP A 285 6.57 6.97 -23.28
CA ASP A 285 7.52 5.97 -23.79
C ASP A 285 7.50 4.66 -22.98
N ASN A 286 7.07 4.75 -21.72
CA ASN A 286 7.10 3.67 -20.74
C ASN A 286 5.70 3.44 -20.14
N PRO A 287 4.74 2.84 -20.88
CA PRO A 287 3.33 2.82 -20.48
C PRO A 287 2.99 1.93 -19.27
N GLU A 288 3.97 1.20 -18.72
CA GLU A 288 3.86 0.53 -17.43
C GLU A 288 3.93 1.51 -16.24
N VAL A 289 4.45 2.73 -16.48
CA VAL A 289 4.48 3.84 -15.53
C VAL A 289 3.13 4.55 -15.56
N GLU A 290 2.58 4.89 -14.40
CA GLU A 290 1.35 5.69 -14.32
C GLU A 290 1.70 7.19 -14.42
N PRO A 291 0.88 8.03 -15.10
CA PRO A 291 1.09 9.47 -15.14
C PRO A 291 0.85 10.17 -13.79
N THR A 292 0.26 9.45 -12.83
CA THR A 292 -0.10 9.95 -11.50
C THR A 292 0.38 9.01 -10.42
N ASN A 293 0.67 9.54 -9.23
CA ASN A 293 1.06 8.74 -8.06
C ASN A 293 -0.16 8.16 -7.30
N ASN A 294 -1.31 8.03 -7.97
CA ASN A 294 -2.59 7.64 -7.38
C ASN A 294 -2.52 6.28 -6.69
N ILE A 295 -1.66 5.38 -7.17
CA ILE A 295 -1.49 4.06 -6.55
C ILE A 295 -0.85 4.18 -5.16
N ALA A 296 0.20 4.99 -4.98
CA ALA A 296 0.82 5.19 -3.67
C ALA A 296 -0.12 5.91 -2.70
N GLU A 297 -0.79 6.97 -3.16
CA GLU A 297 -1.80 7.67 -2.36
C GLU A 297 -2.92 6.74 -1.88
N ARG A 298 -3.42 5.86 -2.77
CA ARG A 298 -4.42 4.84 -2.41
C ARG A 298 -3.88 3.87 -1.36
N GLN A 299 -2.64 3.43 -1.49
CA GLN A 299 -2.00 2.53 -0.52
C GLN A 299 -1.71 3.22 0.83
N LEU A 300 -1.62 4.54 0.90
CA LEU A 300 -1.53 5.24 2.19
C LEU A 300 -2.87 5.25 2.95
N ARG A 301 -4.02 5.22 2.25
CA ARG A 301 -5.35 5.43 2.87
C ARG A 301 -5.66 4.50 4.04
N PRO A 302 -5.42 3.17 3.98
CA PRO A 302 -5.68 2.28 5.11
C PRO A 302 -4.93 2.72 6.37
N ASN A 303 -3.66 3.10 6.22
CA ASN A 303 -2.84 3.60 7.32
C ASN A 303 -3.28 4.98 7.81
N VAL A 304 -3.65 5.89 6.91
CA VAL A 304 -4.19 7.22 7.30
C VAL A 304 -5.46 7.07 8.14
N ILE A 305 -6.36 6.15 7.75
CA ILE A 305 -7.58 5.85 8.51
C ILE A 305 -7.22 5.24 9.87
N MET A 306 -6.35 4.21 9.87
CA MET A 306 -5.88 3.57 11.10
C MET A 306 -5.28 4.60 12.07
N ARG A 307 -4.42 5.50 11.58
CA ARG A 307 -3.79 6.57 12.37
C ARG A 307 -4.82 7.49 13.00
N LYS A 308 -5.88 7.86 12.27
CA LYS A 308 -6.96 8.71 12.80
C LYS A 308 -7.73 8.04 13.94
N ILE A 309 -7.83 6.71 13.94
CA ILE A 309 -8.55 5.93 14.95
C ILE A 309 -7.66 5.60 16.15
N THR A 310 -6.41 5.21 15.90
CA THR A 310 -5.48 4.67 16.91
C THR A 310 -4.47 5.68 17.44
N PHE A 311 -4.31 6.81 16.73
CA PHE A 311 -3.30 7.84 16.98
C PHE A 311 -1.85 7.36 16.77
N GLY A 312 -1.64 6.33 15.95
CA GLY A 312 -0.33 5.75 15.65
C GLY A 312 0.10 4.69 16.65
N ASN A 313 1.41 4.46 16.77
CA ASN A 313 1.98 3.44 17.65
C ASN A 313 2.42 4.05 19.00
N ARG A 314 2.45 3.22 20.06
CA ARG A 314 2.84 3.62 21.42
C ARG A 314 4.27 3.19 21.79
N SER A 315 4.98 2.57 20.87
CA SER A 315 6.37 2.12 21.04
C SER A 315 7.01 1.91 19.67
N GLU A 316 8.34 1.92 19.62
CA GLU A 316 9.10 1.61 18.40
C GLU A 316 8.89 0.16 17.95
N ASP A 317 8.92 -0.79 18.89
CA ASP A 317 8.58 -2.20 18.63
C ASP A 317 7.18 -2.34 17.99
N GLY A 318 6.21 -1.53 18.43
CA GLY A 318 4.88 -1.51 17.83
C GLY A 318 4.86 -0.94 16.41
N ALA A 319 5.70 0.05 16.12
CA ALA A 319 5.85 0.63 14.78
C ALA A 319 6.52 -0.36 13.83
N GLU A 320 7.58 -1.05 14.27
CA GLU A 320 8.26 -2.09 13.51
C GLU A 320 7.32 -3.23 13.12
N LYS A 321 6.52 -3.72 14.07
CA LYS A 321 5.51 -4.77 13.81
C LYS A 321 4.43 -4.29 12.84
N HIS A 322 4.02 -3.02 12.96
CA HIS A 322 3.01 -2.41 12.10
C HIS A 322 3.47 -2.33 10.64
N GLN A 323 4.70 -1.87 10.38
CA GLN A 323 5.22 -1.80 9.00
C GLN A 323 5.36 -3.19 8.37
N ILE A 324 5.77 -4.20 9.14
CA ILE A 324 5.87 -5.59 8.67
C ILE A 324 4.50 -6.11 8.26
N ILE A 325 3.52 -6.05 9.17
CA ILE A 325 2.19 -6.60 8.93
C ILE A 325 1.47 -5.85 7.80
N MET A 326 1.52 -4.52 7.78
CA MET A 326 0.88 -3.76 6.71
C MET A 326 1.49 -4.05 5.34
N SER A 327 2.81 -4.22 5.25
CA SER A 327 3.46 -4.55 3.98
C SER A 327 3.00 -5.91 3.47
N ILE A 328 2.93 -6.91 4.36
CA ILE A 328 2.47 -8.25 4.01
C ILE A 328 0.99 -8.23 3.58
N ILE A 329 0.12 -7.56 4.34
CA ILE A 329 -1.31 -7.51 4.03
C ILE A 329 -1.55 -6.82 2.69
N GLN A 330 -0.98 -5.64 2.48
CA GLN A 330 -1.26 -4.86 1.28
C GLN A 330 -0.62 -5.47 0.05
N THR A 331 0.55 -6.11 0.19
CA THR A 331 1.11 -6.94 -0.86
C THR A 331 0.21 -8.15 -1.17
N GLY A 332 -0.31 -8.84 -0.16
CA GLY A 332 -1.24 -9.96 -0.38
C GLY A 332 -2.54 -9.53 -1.06
N ILE A 333 -3.14 -8.41 -0.65
CA ILE A 333 -4.33 -7.82 -1.30
C ILE A 333 -4.03 -7.47 -2.77
N LEU A 334 -2.88 -6.85 -3.05
CA LEU A 334 -2.43 -6.55 -4.41
C LEU A 334 -2.35 -7.82 -5.27
N ASN A 335 -1.93 -8.93 -4.68
CA ASN A 335 -1.85 -10.25 -5.31
C ASN A 335 -3.12 -11.11 -5.14
N ARG A 336 -4.27 -10.50 -4.78
CA ARG A 336 -5.59 -11.14 -4.66
C ARG A 336 -5.64 -12.27 -3.62
N ILE A 337 -4.85 -12.17 -2.57
CA ILE A 337 -4.91 -13.07 -1.41
C ILE A 337 -5.78 -12.45 -0.33
N GLU A 338 -6.76 -13.21 0.14
CA GLU A 338 -7.66 -12.81 1.22
C GLU A 338 -6.87 -12.51 2.52
N PRO A 339 -7.04 -11.32 3.13
CA PRO A 339 -6.26 -10.92 4.31
C PRO A 339 -6.36 -11.89 5.50
N LEU A 340 -7.52 -12.49 5.70
CA LEU A 340 -7.70 -13.48 6.78
C LEU A 340 -6.81 -14.71 6.59
N ASN A 341 -6.60 -15.15 5.34
CA ASN A 341 -5.71 -16.27 5.04
C ASN A 341 -4.25 -15.89 5.31
N LEU A 342 -3.85 -14.65 5.02
CA LEU A 342 -2.51 -14.14 5.36
C LEU A 342 -2.27 -14.21 6.88
N PHE A 343 -3.21 -13.69 7.67
CA PHE A 343 -3.10 -13.76 9.13
C PHE A 343 -3.10 -15.19 9.67
N LEU A 344 -3.87 -16.09 9.07
CA LEU A 344 -3.88 -17.49 9.46
C LEU A 344 -2.52 -18.14 9.22
N ALA A 345 -1.95 -17.95 8.03
CA ALA A 345 -0.65 -18.51 7.69
C ALA A 345 0.49 -17.87 8.52
N LEU A 346 0.47 -16.56 8.79
CA LEU A 346 1.38 -15.92 9.75
C LEU A 346 1.23 -16.47 11.17
N THR A 347 0.03 -16.87 11.57
CA THR A 347 -0.22 -17.47 12.89
C THR A 347 0.32 -18.89 12.99
N LEU A 348 0.26 -19.65 11.89
CA LEU A 348 0.75 -21.02 11.81
C LEU A 348 2.27 -21.10 11.53
N GLY A 349 2.90 -19.98 11.17
CA GLY A 349 4.32 -19.92 10.84
C GLY A 349 4.65 -20.42 9.43
N ASP A 350 3.65 -20.57 8.55
CA ASP A 350 3.82 -21.06 7.18
C ASP A 350 4.06 -19.90 6.20
N SER A 351 5.01 -19.02 6.53
CA SER A 351 5.34 -17.87 5.68
C SER A 351 6.08 -18.25 4.40
N SER A 352 6.62 -19.49 4.32
CA SER A 352 7.23 -20.05 3.12
C SER A 352 6.22 -20.26 1.99
N SER A 353 5.09 -20.90 2.25
CA SER A 353 4.05 -21.15 1.23
C SER A 353 3.39 -19.85 0.77
N LEU A 354 3.28 -18.88 1.68
CA LEU A 354 2.85 -17.52 1.37
C LEU A 354 3.81 -16.80 0.43
N GLY A 355 5.13 -16.91 0.65
CA GLY A 355 6.13 -16.30 -0.23
C GLY A 355 6.01 -16.76 -1.68
N GLU A 356 5.79 -18.07 -1.88
CA GLU A 356 5.53 -18.65 -3.21
C GLU A 356 4.22 -18.12 -3.83
N SER A 357 3.18 -17.97 -3.02
CA SER A 357 1.85 -17.49 -3.45
C SER A 357 1.84 -16.01 -3.80
N ILE A 358 2.68 -15.21 -3.14
CA ILE A 358 2.80 -13.75 -3.35
C ILE A 358 3.78 -13.44 -4.50
N GLN A 359 4.25 -14.45 -5.25
CA GLN A 359 5.30 -14.30 -6.27
C GLN A 359 6.57 -13.62 -5.74
N ILE A 360 6.80 -13.64 -4.42
CA ILE A 360 8.06 -13.20 -3.82
C ILE A 360 9.04 -14.34 -4.03
N ARG A 361 9.55 -14.42 -5.26
CA ARG A 361 10.73 -15.22 -5.53
C ARG A 361 11.89 -14.46 -4.89
N GLY A 362 12.45 -15.03 -3.83
CA GLY A 362 13.76 -14.59 -3.35
C GLY A 362 14.79 -14.64 -4.48
N PRO A 363 15.94 -13.98 -4.32
CA PRO A 363 17.01 -14.01 -5.31
C PRO A 363 17.43 -15.43 -5.70
#